data_AF-A0A7Y3B3K5-F1
#
_entry.id   AF-A0A7Y3B3K5-F1
#
_cell.length_a   1.000
_cell.length_b   1.000
_cell.length_c   1.000
_cell.angle_alpha   90.00
_cell.angle_beta   90.00
_cell.angle_gamma   90.00
#
_symmetry.space_group_name_H-M   'P 1'
#
loop_
_entity.id
_entity.type
_entity.pdbx_description
1 polymer ?
#
loop_
_entity_poly.entity_id
_entity_poly.type
_entity_poly.pdbx_seq_one_letter_code
_entity_poly.pdbx_strand_id
1 'polypeptide(L)' 'MSRIGTSVFDTVRVAPADRVPVKLEKRSGADDWEFRTRALTDGDGHIENLLPEGLD' A
#
# COMPACT_ATOMS: atom_id res chain seq x y z
N MET A 1 0.63 1.22 -18.14
CA MET A 1 0.62 1.96 -16.87
C MET A 1 0.93 0.98 -15.77
N SER A 2 2.03 1.19 -15.04
CA SER A 2 2.40 0.35 -13.90
C SER A 2 1.49 0.65 -12.71
N ARG A 3 1.14 -0.37 -11.92
CA ARG A 3 0.35 -0.23 -10.69
C ARG A 3 1.00 -1.03 -9.56
N ILE A 4 0.92 -0.52 -8.34
CA ILE A 4 1.29 -1.27 -7.13
C ILE A 4 0.05 -1.34 -6.25
N GLY A 5 -0.54 -2.53 -6.13
CA GLY A 5 -1.62 -2.79 -5.18
C GLY A 5 -1.13 -3.61 -3.99
N THR A 6 -1.97 -3.73 -2.97
CA THR A 6 -1.72 -4.64 -1.84
C THR A 6 -3.00 -5.27 -1.34
N SER A 7 -2.86 -6.41 -0.66
CA SER A 7 -3.94 -7.15 -0.03
C SER A 7 -3.48 -7.56 1.36
N VAL A 8 -4.27 -7.23 2.38
CA VAL A 8 -3.98 -7.54 3.78
C VAL A 8 -5.08 -8.43 4.33
N PHE A 9 -4.67 -9.55 4.91
CA PHE A 9 -5.57 -10.55 5.48
C PHE A 9 -5.23 -10.78 6.96
N ASP A 10 -6.25 -10.72 7.82
CA ASP A 10 -6.13 -11.02 9.25
C ASP A 10 -6.35 -12.53 9.45
N THR A 11 -5.26 -13.25 9.71
CA THR A 11 -5.29 -14.71 9.91
C THR A 11 -5.85 -15.12 11.26
N VAL A 12 -5.93 -14.22 12.25
CA VAL A 12 -6.55 -14.50 13.56
C VAL A 12 -8.07 -14.48 13.42
N ARG A 13 -8.60 -13.53 12.63
CA ARG A 13 -10.04 -13.41 12.37
C ARG A 13 -10.53 -14.19 11.17
N VAL A 14 -9.60 -14.71 10.35
CA VAL A 14 -9.89 -15.40 9.08
C VAL A 14 -10.73 -14.51 8.16
N ALA A 15 -10.35 -13.24 8.05
CA ALA A 15 -11.07 -12.23 7.29
C ALA A 15 -10.12 -11.20 6.68
N PRO A 16 -10.55 -10.48 5.62
CA PRO A 16 -9.81 -9.32 5.14
C PRO A 16 -9.60 -8.27 6.23
N ALA A 17 -8.45 -7.61 6.20
CA ALA A 17 -8.10 -6.61 7.20
C ALA A 17 -8.54 -5.22 6.71
N ASP A 18 -9.69 -4.77 7.20
CA ASP A 18 -10.26 -3.46 6.89
C ASP A 18 -9.49 -2.30 7.58
N ARG A 19 -9.38 -1.17 6.88
CA ARG A 19 -8.76 0.10 7.35
C ARG A 19 -7.32 0.01 7.86
N VAL A 20 -6.53 -0.93 7.35
CA VAL A 20 -5.10 -1.05 7.69
C VAL A 20 -4.32 0.07 7.01
N PRO A 21 -3.56 0.91 7.77
CA PRO A 21 -2.74 1.95 7.18
C PRO A 21 -1.50 1.38 6.48
N VAL A 22 -1.33 1.72 5.21
CA VAL A 22 -0.19 1.33 4.38
C VAL A 22 0.52 2.57 3.83
N LYS A 23 1.86 2.53 3.81
CA LYS A 23 2.72 3.59 3.29
C LYS A 23 3.62 3.02 2.19
N LEU A 24 3.71 3.72 1.06
CA LEU A 24 4.66 3.44 -0.01
C LEU A 24 5.83 4.42 0.07
N GLU A 25 7.05 3.89 0.07
CA GLU A 25 8.29 4.66 0.04
C GLU A 25 9.23 4.10 -1.02
N LYS A 26 9.98 4.98 -1.67
CA LYS A 26 11.03 4.61 -2.63
C LYS A 26 12.38 4.85 -1.97
N ARG A 27 13.26 3.86 -2.03
CA ARG A 27 14.64 4.02 -1.57
C ARG A 27 15.36 5.03 -2.48
N SER A 28 15.87 6.12 -1.91
CA SER A 28 16.60 7.19 -2.61
C SER A 28 18.12 7.14 -2.35
N GLY A 29 18.56 6.34 -1.37
CA GLY A 29 19.97 6.15 -1.01
C GLY A 29 20.16 4.90 -0.13
N ALA A 30 21.37 4.70 0.41
CA ALA A 30 21.64 3.54 1.27
C ALA A 30 20.73 3.50 2.50
N ASP A 31 20.50 4.66 3.14
CA ASP A 31 19.68 4.77 4.35
C ASP A 31 18.51 5.76 4.21
N ASP A 32 18.27 6.26 2.99
CA ASP A 32 17.21 7.24 2.71
C ASP A 32 16.02 6.62 1.98
N TRP A 33 14.83 6.94 2.50
CA TRP A 33 13.54 6.58 1.95
C TRP A 33 12.71 7.84 1.67
N GLU A 34 12.24 7.96 0.43
CA GLU A 34 11.38 9.05 -0.01
C GLU A 34 9.93 8.58 0.01
N PHE A 35 9.08 9.31 0.74
CA PHE A 35 7.64 9.06 0.78
C PHE A 35 7.01 9.21 -0.61
N ARG A 36 6.12 8.28 -0.97
CA ARG A 36 5.34 8.33 -2.22
C ARG A 36 3.86 8.49 -1.96
N THR A 37 3.25 7.61 -1.16
CA THR A 37 1.82 7.71 -0.82
C THR A 37 1.49 7.03 0.50
N ARG A 38 0.28 7.28 0.99
CA ARG A 38 -0.37 6.50 2.06
C ARG A 38 -1.84 6.25 1.71
N ALA A 39 -2.35 5.10 2.12
CA ALA A 39 -3.75 4.74 1.97
C ALA A 39 -4.18 3.80 3.11
N LEU A 40 -5.48 3.58 3.21
CA LEU A 40 -6.06 2.55 4.06
C LEU A 40 -6.59 1.44 3.15
N THR A 41 -6.48 0.19 3.59
CA THR A 41 -7.21 -0.90 2.94
C THR A 41 -8.73 -0.66 3.04
N ASP A 42 -9.45 -1.11 2.02
CA ASP A 42 -10.91 -1.14 2.02
C ASP A 42 -11.47 -2.35 2.79
N GLY A 43 -12.81 -2.53 2.72
CA GLY A 43 -13.51 -3.62 3.40
C GLY A 43 -13.12 -5.03 2.94
N ASP A 44 -12.52 -5.15 1.75
CA ASP A 44 -11.98 -6.40 1.21
C ASP A 44 -10.47 -6.53 1.48
N GLY A 45 -9.90 -5.63 2.29
CA GLY A 45 -8.49 -5.66 2.68
C GLY A 45 -7.55 -5.20 1.55
N HIS A 46 -8.07 -4.50 0.54
CA HIS A 46 -7.32 -4.15 -0.66
C HIS A 46 -6.94 -2.67 -0.74
N ILE A 47 -5.83 -2.39 -1.42
CA ILE A 47 -5.56 -1.09 -2.03
C ILE A 47 -5.21 -1.37 -3.49
N GLU A 48 -6.05 -0.88 -4.40
CA GLU A 48 -5.91 -1.12 -5.85
C GLU A 48 -4.65 -0.49 -6.44
N ASN A 49 -4.32 0.73 -6.01
CA ASN A 49 -3.15 1.44 -6.50
C ASN A 49 -2.56 2.41 -5.46
N LEU A 50 -1.28 2.20 -5.15
CA LEU A 50 -0.43 3.04 -4.32
C LEU A 50 0.50 3.93 -5.14
N LEU A 51 0.62 3.74 -6.46
CA LEU A 51 1.40 4.67 -7.29
C LEU A 51 0.59 5.95 -7.53
N PRO A 52 1.14 7.14 -7.21
CA PRO A 52 0.54 8.40 -7.60
C PRO A 52 0.43 8.50 -9.13
N GLU A 53 -0.58 9.22 -9.62
CA GLU A 53 -0.72 9.48 -11.06
C GLU A 53 0.53 10.17 -11.61
N GLY A 54 1.08 9.66 -12.71
CA GLY A 54 2.24 10.25 -13.40
C GLY A 54 3.62 9.73 -12.96
N LEU A 55 3.69 8.72 -12.09
CA LEU A 55 4.94 8.00 -11.79
C LEU A 55 4.95 6.64 -12.53
N ASP A 56 5.75 6.55 -13.59
CA ASP A 56 6.16 5.28 -14.25
C ASP A 56 7.45 4.72 -13.63
#